data_AF-A0A2M7FJU1-F1
#
_entry.id   AF-A0A2M7FJU1-F1
#
_cell.length_a   1.000
_cell.length_b   1.000
_cell.length_c   1.000
_cell.angle_alpha   90.00
_cell.angle_beta   90.00
_cell.angle_gamma   90.00
#
_symmetry.space_group_name_H-M   'P 1'
#
loop_
_entity.id
_entity.type
_entity.pdbx_description
1 polymer ?
#
loop_
_entity_poly.entity_id
_entity_poly.type
_entity_poly.pdbx_seq_one_letter_code
_entity_poly.pdbx_strand_id
1 'polypeptide(L)' 'IGKPESLRGDLSGYWSRRIDDANRLVYRVTDSELVIVACRFHHGS' A
#
# COMPACT_ATOMS: atom_id res chain seq x y z
N ILE A 1 0.66 3.38 12.82
CA ILE A 1 0.16 3.49 11.42
C ILE A 1 0.83 4.67 10.73
N GLY A 2 1.63 4.41 9.70
CA GLY A 2 2.44 5.42 9.01
C GLY A 2 1.62 6.37 8.12
N LYS A 3 2.26 7.48 7.70
CA LYS A 3 1.73 8.36 6.66
C LYS A 3 1.78 7.65 5.30
N PRO A 4 0.82 7.91 4.39
CA PRO A 4 0.91 7.46 3.00
C PRO A 4 2.13 8.05 2.30
N GLU A 5 2.84 7.21 1.56
CA GLU A 5 3.98 7.55 0.71
C GLU A 5 3.56 7.27 -0.74
N SER A 6 3.66 8.24 -1.65
CA SER A 6 3.36 8.01 -3.07
C SER A 6 4.49 7.19 -3.71
N LEU A 7 4.10 6.20 -4.52
CA LEU A 7 5.04 5.39 -5.28
C LEU A 7 5.38 6.07 -6.61
N ARG A 8 6.53 5.69 -7.19
CA ARG A 8 7.11 6.31 -8.40
C ARG A 8 7.39 5.24 -9.46
N GLY A 9 7.69 5.67 -10.69
CA GLY A 9 7.98 4.78 -11.82
C GLY A 9 6.72 4.06 -12.27
N ASP A 10 6.81 2.75 -12.50
CA ASP A 10 5.70 1.91 -12.97
C ASP A 10 4.52 1.86 -11.98
N LEU A 11 4.77 2.21 -10.71
CA LEU A 11 3.75 2.29 -9.65
C LEU A 11 3.28 3.73 -9.38
N SER A 12 3.55 4.67 -10.28
CA SER A 12 3.04 6.03 -10.17
C SER A 12 1.50 6.02 -10.09
N GLY A 13 0.94 6.75 -9.12
CA GLY A 13 -0.49 6.75 -8.82
C GLY A 13 -0.91 5.74 -7.75
N TYR A 14 -0.02 4.85 -7.33
CA TYR A 14 -0.21 4.01 -6.14
C TYR A 14 0.40 4.65 -4.89
N TRP A 15 -0.09 4.21 -3.74
CA TRP A 15 0.31 4.67 -2.42
C TRP A 15 0.74 3.48 -1.58
N SER A 16 1.77 3.70 -0.76
CA SER A 16 2.19 2.77 0.28
C SER A 16 1.91 3.35 1.66
N ARG A 17 1.32 2.56 2.55
CA ARG A 17 1.16 2.92 3.97
C ARG A 17 1.72 1.82 4.84
N ARG A 18 2.52 2.19 5.85
CA ARG A 18 2.99 1.25 6.87
C ARG A 18 1.86 0.89 7.82
N ILE A 19 1.58 -0.40 7.92
CA ILE A 19 0.65 -0.95 8.92
C ILE A 19 1.43 -1.06 10.24
N ASP A 20 2.61 -1.68 10.18
CA ASP A 20 3.63 -1.77 11.22
C ASP A 20 5.04 -1.66 10.58
N ASP A 21 6.10 -2.03 11.31
CA ASP A 21 7.48 -1.91 10.86
C ASP A 21 7.83 -2.85 9.69
N ALA A 22 7.15 -3.98 9.57
CA ALA A 22 7.40 -5.01 8.56
C ALA A 22 6.40 -4.95 7.39
N ASN A 23 5.15 -4.57 7.68
CA ASN A 23 4.03 -4.73 6.76
C ASN A 23 3.61 -3.40 6.11
N ARG A 24 3.42 -3.46 4.79
CA ARG A 24 2.94 -2.34 3.98
C ARG A 24 1.68 -2.71 3.20
N LEU A 25 0.74 -1.79 3.22
CA LEU A 25 -0.41 -1.77 2.33
C LEU A 25 -0.02 -0.99 1.07
N VAL A 26 -0.21 -1.59 -0.11
CA VAL A 26 -0.10 -0.88 -1.39
C VAL A 26 -1.47 -0.80 -2.03
N TYR A 27 -1.91 0.42 -2.32
CA TYR A 27 -3.26 0.69 -2.79
C TYR A 27 -3.32 1.89 -3.74
N ARG A 28 -4.41 2.00 -4.49
CA ARG A 28 -4.78 3.18 -5.26
C ARG A 28 -6.20 3.59 -4.89
N VAL A 29 -6.43 4.89 -4.76
CA VAL A 29 -7.77 5.46 -4.57
C VAL A 29 -8.19 6.10 -5.88
N THR A 30 -9.42 5.83 -6.28
CA THR A 30 -10.13 6.53 -7.36
C THR A 30 -11.41 7.13 -6.76
N ASP A 31 -12.16 7.88 -7.57
CA ASP A 31 -13.42 8.47 -7.11
C ASP A 31 -14.49 7.43 -6.74
N SER A 32 -14.41 6.23 -7.31
CA SER A 32 -15.41 5.17 -7.16
C SER A 32 -14.95 3.98 -6.33
N GLU A 33 -13.63 3.73 -6.26
CA GLU A 33 -13.10 2.51 -5.64
C GLU A 33 -11.75 2.69 -4.95
N LEU A 34 -11.54 1.85 -3.95
CA LEU A 34 -10.25 1.59 -3.32
C LEU A 34 -9.72 0.25 -3.83
N VAL A 35 -8.62 0.29 -4.57
CA VAL A 35 -7.97 -0.91 -5.11
C VAL A 35 -6.77 -1.26 -4.25
N ILE A 36 -6.79 -2.44 -3.64
CA ILE A 36 -5.66 -2.98 -2.87
C ILE A 36 -4.91 -3.98 -3.75
N VAL A 37 -3.63 -3.70 -4.02
CA VAL A 37 -2.79 -4.54 -4.89
C VAL A 37 -1.81 -5.41 -4.12
N ALA A 38 -1.50 -5.04 -2.87
CA ALA A 38 -0.73 -5.89 -1.98
C ALA A 38 -1.04 -5.59 -0.52
N CYS A 39 -1.26 -6.65 0.24
CA CYS A 39 -1.19 -6.70 1.69
C CYS A 39 -0.15 -7.74 2.04
N ARG A 40 1.08 -7.35 2.37
CA ARG A 40 2.02 -8.33 2.93
C ARG A 40 1.62 -8.57 4.38
N PHE A 41 1.06 -9.75 4.63
CA PHE A 41 1.09 -10.44 5.92
C PHE A 41 2.41 -11.19 5.97
N HIS A 42 3.31 -10.82 6.87
CA HIS A 42 4.54 -11.58 7.11
C HIS A 42 4.34 -12.63 8.22
N HIS A 43 3.34 -13.51 8.11
CA HIS A 43 3.26 -14.72 8.94
C HIS A 43 2.66 -15.89 8.15
N GLY A 44 3.53 -16.54 7.38
CA GLY A 44 3.43 -17.96 7.08
C GLY A 44 4.59 -18.65 7.78
N SER A 45 4.51 -18.77 9.11
CA SER A 45 5.39 -19.59 9.95
C SER A 45 4.62 -19.93 11.22
#